data_AF-A0A1W7M444-F1
#
_entry.id   AF-A0A1W7M444-F1
#
_cell.length_a   1.000
_cell.length_b   1.000
_cell.length_c   1.000
_cell.angle_alpha   90.00
_cell.angle_beta   90.00
_cell.angle_gamma   90.00
#
_symmetry.space_group_name_H-M   'P 1'
#
loop_
_entity.id
_entity.type
_entity.pdbx_description
1 polymer ?
#
loop_
_entity_poly.entity_id
_entity_poly.type
_entity_poly.pdbx_seq_one_letter_code
_entity_poly.pdbx_strand_id
1 'polypeptide(L)'
;MDLDDVLAVENFSDLTIQVLADRLQRSRTAEHCIYRESELDELWRLVDIAVSSGDRDGLRDQASLIRLRAIVHRAHDLVGMEGTPAAAAATLREALA
;
A
#
# COMPACT_ATOMS: atom_id res chain seq x y z
N MET A 1 17.43 2.87 -1.22
CA MET A 1 16.44 3.35 -0.25
C MET A 1 16.47 2.41 0.94
N ASP A 2 16.73 2.95 2.12
CA ASP A 2 16.83 2.16 3.34
C ASP A 2 15.43 1.71 3.79
N LEU A 3 15.35 0.59 4.53
CA LEU A 3 14.10 0.13 5.14
C LEU A 3 13.78 0.89 6.43
N ASP A 4 14.81 1.46 7.05
CA ASP A 4 14.76 2.31 8.24
C ASP A 4 14.27 3.74 7.92
N ASP A 5 14.18 4.10 6.64
CA ASP A 5 13.53 5.33 6.19
C ASP A 5 12.02 5.10 5.97
N VAL A 6 11.22 6.16 6.12
CA VAL A 6 9.83 6.21 5.65
C VAL A 6 9.80 6.78 4.24
N LEU A 7 9.13 6.09 3.32
CA LEU A 7 8.89 6.56 1.97
C LEU A 7 7.73 7.57 1.97
N ALA A 8 7.94 8.73 1.35
CA ALA A 8 6.86 9.66 1.07
C ALA A 8 5.95 9.08 -0.03
N VAL A 9 4.75 8.65 0.34
CA VAL A 9 3.75 8.10 -0.60
C VAL A 9 2.90 9.26 -1.11
N GLU A 10 3.05 9.61 -2.39
CA GLU A 10 2.39 10.77 -3.00
C GLU A 10 1.32 10.41 -4.04
N ASN A 11 1.29 9.14 -4.47
CA ASN A 11 0.35 8.62 -5.45
C ASN A 11 0.13 7.12 -5.26
N PHE A 12 -0.81 6.55 -6.03
CA PHE A 12 -1.12 5.11 -6.06
C PHE A 12 -0.80 4.49 -7.43
N SER A 13 0.23 4.99 -8.11
CA SER A 13 0.71 4.37 -9.35
C SER A 13 1.20 2.94 -9.13
N ASP A 14 1.20 2.13 -10.19
CA ASP A 14 1.70 0.76 -10.15
C ASP A 14 3.16 0.68 -9.68
N LEU A 15 3.97 1.69 -10.01
CA LEU A 15 5.34 1.80 -9.52
C LEU A 15 5.39 2.00 -8.00
N THR A 16 4.56 2.89 -7.45
CA THR A 16 4.48 3.11 -6.00
C THR A 16 4.02 1.85 -5.28
N ILE A 17 2.99 1.18 -5.81
CA ILE A 17 2.49 -0.10 -5.27
C ILE A 17 3.59 -1.17 -5.29
N GLN A 18 4.30 -1.32 -6.40
CA GLN A 18 5.41 -2.28 -6.52
C GLN A 18 6.55 -1.96 -5.54
N VAL A 19 6.94 -0.70 -5.40
CA VAL A 19 7.99 -0.27 -4.46
C VAL A 19 7.60 -0.58 -3.01
N LEU A 20 6.35 -0.31 -2.62
CA LEU A 20 5.84 -0.62 -1.29
C LEU A 20 5.80 -2.14 -1.05
N ALA A 21 5.37 -2.92 -2.03
CA ALA A 21 5.38 -4.39 -1.94
C ALA A 21 6.81 -4.94 -1.76
N ASP A 22 7.78 -4.38 -2.46
CA ASP A 22 9.19 -4.79 -2.34
C ASP A 22 9.80 -4.39 -0.99
N ARG A 23 9.38 -3.26 -0.42
CA ARG A 23 9.78 -2.84 0.94
C ARG A 23 9.17 -3.76 1.99
N LEU A 24 7.88 -4.04 1.90
CA LEU A 24 7.17 -5.01 2.76
C LEU A 24 7.85 -6.39 2.74
N GLN A 25 8.20 -6.88 1.54
CA GLN A 25 8.85 -8.19 1.37
C GLN A 25 10.21 -8.28 2.10
N ARG A 26 10.91 -7.15 2.25
CA ARG A 26 12.23 -7.05 2.87
C ARG A 26 12.16 -6.66 4.35
N SER A 27 11.00 -6.31 4.89
CA SER A 27 10.80 -5.96 6.29
C SER A 27 11.04 -7.15 7.21
N ARG A 28 11.77 -6.93 8.31
CA ARG A 28 12.24 -8.00 9.23
C ARG A 28 12.18 -7.62 10.70
N THR A 29 12.00 -6.35 11.02
CA THR A 29 11.99 -5.81 12.38
C THR A 29 10.62 -5.22 12.69
N ALA A 30 10.29 -5.09 13.98
CA ALA A 30 9.07 -4.42 14.42
C ALA A 30 9.04 -2.95 13.98
N GLU A 31 10.19 -2.27 14.00
CA GLU A 31 10.33 -0.90 13.53
C GLU A 31 10.02 -0.76 12.03
N HIS A 32 10.51 -1.69 11.19
CA HIS A 32 10.11 -1.73 9.79
C HIS A 32 8.59 -1.86 9.65
N CYS A 33 7.94 -2.71 10.46
CA CYS A 33 6.48 -2.87 10.40
C CYS A 33 5.75 -1.56 10.70
N ILE A 34 6.16 -0.81 11.73
CA ILE A 34 5.59 0.51 12.05
C ILE A 34 5.71 1.49 10.87
N TYR A 35 6.87 1.52 10.22
CA TYR A 35 7.08 2.37 9.05
C TYR A 35 6.26 1.93 7.84
N ARG A 36 6.16 0.62 7.60
CA ARG A 36 5.34 0.08 6.49
C ARG A 36 3.85 0.30 6.73
N GLU A 37 3.39 0.20 7.98
CA GLU A 37 1.99 0.51 8.36
C GLU A 37 1.66 1.97 8.02
N SER A 38 2.52 2.91 8.41
CA SER A 38 2.36 4.34 8.10
C SER A 38 2.33 4.61 6.58
N GLU A 39 3.18 3.92 5.80
CA GLU A 39 3.18 4.03 4.34
C GLU A 39 1.91 3.47 3.69
N LEU A 40 1.37 2.37 4.23
CA LEU A 40 0.12 1.75 3.76
C LEU A 40 -1.10 2.60 4.13
N ASP A 41 -1.09 3.24 5.29
CA ASP A 41 -2.11 4.20 5.71
C ASP A 41 -2.19 5.39 4.73
N GLU A 42 -1.05 5.95 4.35
CA GLU A 42 -1.02 7.06 3.40
C GLU A 42 -1.47 6.60 2.01
N LEU A 43 -1.04 5.43 1.54
CA LEU A 43 -1.55 4.85 0.29
C LEU A 43 -3.08 4.68 0.35
N TRP A 44 -3.60 4.13 1.45
CA TRP A 44 -5.04 3.93 1.64
C TRP A 44 -5.79 5.27 1.60
N ARG A 45 -5.27 6.30 2.28
CA ARG A 45 -5.86 7.65 2.30
C ARG A 45 -5.96 8.23 0.89
N LEU A 46 -4.90 8.12 0.09
CA LEU A 46 -4.88 8.61 -1.29
C LEU A 46 -5.91 7.88 -2.16
N VAL A 47 -6.00 6.56 -2.03
CA VAL A 47 -6.96 5.75 -2.79
C VAL A 47 -8.40 6.03 -2.32
N ASP A 48 -8.64 6.20 -1.02
CA ASP A 48 -9.97 6.52 -0.49
C ASP A 48 -10.49 7.88 -0.98
N ILE A 49 -9.60 8.87 -1.06
CA ILE A 49 -9.90 10.15 -1.69
C ILE A 49 -10.30 9.93 -3.16
N ALA A 50 -9.52 9.16 -3.93
CA ALA A 50 -9.84 8.88 -5.33
C ALA A 50 -11.16 8.10 -5.50
N VAL A 51 -11.48 7.16 -4.60
CA VAL A 51 -12.79 6.48 -4.57
C VAL A 51 -13.93 7.48 -4.37
N SER A 52 -13.71 8.52 -3.56
CA SER A 52 -14.75 9.50 -3.21
C SER A 52 -14.90 10.62 -4.24
N SER A 53 -13.79 11.08 -4.83
CA SER A 53 -13.76 12.24 -5.73
C SER A 53 -13.52 11.90 -7.20
N GLY A 54 -13.30 10.62 -7.52
CA GLY A 54 -12.79 10.16 -8.81
C GLY A 54 -11.26 10.25 -8.89
N ASP A 55 -10.68 9.42 -9.77
CA ASP A 55 -9.25 9.47 -10.10
C ASP A 55 -8.94 10.73 -10.92
N ARG A 56 -8.07 11.59 -10.39
CA ARG A 56 -7.66 12.84 -11.04
C ARG A 56 -6.92 12.60 -12.35
N ASP A 57 -6.18 11.50 -12.44
CA ASP A 57 -5.40 11.15 -13.62
C ASP A 57 -6.23 10.35 -14.63
N GLY A 58 -7.44 9.91 -14.23
CA GLY A 58 -8.36 9.13 -15.07
C GLY A 58 -7.82 7.76 -15.49
N LEU A 59 -6.82 7.24 -14.76
CA LEU A 59 -6.13 5.99 -15.08
C LEU A 59 -6.87 4.77 -14.56
N ARG A 60 -7.61 4.91 -13.46
CA ARG A 60 -8.39 3.85 -12.84
C ARG A 60 -9.87 4.21 -12.81
N ASP A 61 -10.72 3.25 -13.18
CA ASP A 61 -12.16 3.38 -13.01
C ASP A 61 -12.59 3.18 -11.55
N GLN A 62 -13.85 3.51 -11.24
CA GLN A 62 -14.38 3.43 -9.88
C GLN A 62 -14.28 2.02 -9.29
N ALA A 63 -14.52 0.99 -10.09
CA ALA A 63 -14.47 -0.41 -9.63
C ALA A 63 -13.04 -0.82 -9.25
N SER A 64 -12.06 -0.37 -10.05
CA SER A 64 -10.63 -0.60 -9.82
C SER A 64 -10.13 0.13 -8.57
N LEU A 65 -10.60 1.37 -8.33
CA LEU A 65 -10.28 2.12 -7.11
C LEU A 65 -10.84 1.46 -5.85
N ILE A 66 -12.10 0.99 -5.89
CA ILE A 66 -12.72 0.26 -4.77
C ILE A 66 -11.94 -1.02 -4.46
N ARG A 67 -11.57 -1.78 -5.51
CA ARG A 67 -10.76 -2.98 -5.36
C ARG A 67 -9.39 -2.66 -4.75
N LEU A 68 -8.70 -1.65 -5.28
CA LEU A 68 -7.39 -1.23 -4.77
C LEU A 68 -7.49 -0.84 -3.30
N ARG A 69 -8.49 -0.05 -2.90
CA ARG A 69 -8.69 0.35 -1.50
C ARG A 69 -8.82 -0.87 -0.58
N ALA A 70 -9.61 -1.87 -0.98
CA ALA A 70 -9.80 -3.09 -0.19
C ALA A 70 -8.50 -3.91 -0.06
N ILE A 71 -7.71 -3.98 -1.12
CA ILE A 71 -6.40 -4.65 -1.11
C ILE A 71 -5.43 -3.93 -0.17
N VAL A 72 -5.32 -2.61 -0.27
CA VAL A 72 -4.41 -1.81 0.57
C VAL A 72 -4.80 -1.92 2.04
N HIS A 73 -6.10 -1.85 2.36
CA HIS A 73 -6.59 -2.03 3.72
C HIS A 73 -6.24 -3.42 4.29
N ARG A 74 -6.39 -4.48 3.49
CA ARG A 74 -6.00 -5.83 3.91
C ARG A 74 -4.48 -5.94 4.11
N ALA A 75 -3.68 -5.35 3.23
CA ALA A 75 -2.23 -5.33 3.39
C ALA A 75 -1.82 -4.57 4.67
N HIS A 76 -2.50 -3.48 5.00
CA HIS A 76 -2.31 -2.74 6.25
C HIS A 76 -2.56 -3.63 7.46
N ASP A 77 -3.70 -4.32 7.54
CA ASP A 77 -4.04 -5.20 8.65
C ASP A 77 -3.02 -6.35 8.82
N LEU A 78 -2.54 -6.92 7.71
CA LEU A 78 -1.50 -7.95 7.73
C LEU A 78 -0.19 -7.46 8.37
N VAL A 79 0.15 -6.17 8.22
CA VAL A 79 1.33 -5.56 8.85
C VAL A 79 1.05 -5.21 10.31
N GLY A 80 0.03 -4.38 10.57
CA GLY A 80 -0.22 -3.79 11.88
C GLY A 80 -0.81 -4.76 12.90
N MET A 81 -1.66 -5.70 12.45
CA MET A 81 -2.37 -6.63 13.34
C MET A 81 -1.72 -8.00 13.40
N GLU A 82 -1.26 -8.51 12.26
CA GLU A 82 -0.75 -9.89 12.15
C GLU A 82 0.78 -9.97 12.15
N GLY A 83 1.49 -8.86 11.92
CA GLY A 83 2.95 -8.85 11.87
C GLY A 83 3.53 -9.68 10.72
N THR A 84 2.80 -9.79 9.60
CA THR A 84 3.14 -10.62 8.43
C THR A 84 3.42 -9.76 7.18
N PRO A 85 4.49 -8.94 7.16
CA PRO A 85 4.75 -8.03 6.04
C PRO A 85 5.02 -8.76 4.71
N ALA A 86 5.49 -10.00 4.73
CA ALA A 86 5.61 -10.81 3.52
C ALA A 86 4.24 -11.19 2.91
N ALA A 87 3.24 -11.46 3.74
CA ALA A 87 1.87 -11.72 3.27
C ALA A 87 1.24 -10.42 2.74
N ALA A 88 1.45 -9.30 3.45
CA ALA A 88 1.03 -7.98 2.98
C ALA A 88 1.63 -7.62 1.60
N ALA A 89 2.90 -7.95 1.37
CA ALA A 89 3.54 -7.76 0.06
C ALA A 89 2.86 -8.57 -1.05
N ALA A 90 2.51 -9.84 -0.77
CA ALA A 90 1.80 -10.68 -1.74
C ALA A 90 0.41 -10.12 -2.04
N THR A 91 -0.35 -9.73 -1.01
CA THR A 91 -1.65 -9.07 -1.14
C THR A 91 -1.56 -7.79 -1.96
N LEU A 92 -0.57 -6.93 -1.69
CA LEU A 92 -0.43 -5.67 -2.41
C LEU A 92 -0.13 -5.88 -3.91
N ARG A 93 0.60 -6.95 -4.27
CA ARG A 93 0.85 -7.31 -5.68
C ARG A 93 -0.39 -7.79 -6.43
N GLU A 94 -1.45 -8.22 -5.74
CA GLU A 94 -2.74 -8.53 -6.38
C GLU A 94 -3.37 -7.29 -7.05
N ALA A 95 -3.00 -6.08 -6.60
CA ALA A 95 -3.48 -4.83 -7.19
C ALA A 95 -2.83 -4.47 -8.54
N LEU A 96 -1.83 -5.24 -8.97
CA LEU A 96 -1.07 -5.07 -10.22
C LEU A 96 -1.48 -6.09 -11.31
N ALA A 97 -2.39 -7.00 -10.99
CA ALA A 97 -2.89 -8.05 -11.89
C ALA A 97 -4.25 -7.67 -12.49
#